data_AF-A0A8I1WA87-F1
#
_entry.id   AF-A0A8I1WA87-F1
#
_cell.length_a   1.000
_cell.length_b   1.000
_cell.length_c   1.000
_cell.angle_alpha   90.00
_cell.angle_beta   90.00
_cell.angle_gamma   90.00
#
_symmetry.space_group_name_H-M   'P 1'
#
loop_
_entity.id
_entity.type
_entity.pdbx_description
1 polymer ?
#
loop_
_entity_poly.entity_id
_entity_poly.type
_entity_poly.pdbx_seq_one_letter_code
_entity_poly.pdbx_strand_id
1 'polypeptide(L)'
;IAAFKQACEQTGFRPEQILPHDSYLINLGHPESEALENSRAAFLDEMQRCEQLGLTLLNFHPGSHLNNISESESLAKVAESINLALAQTQGVTAVIENTAGQGPTLGWRFEHLAEIIAQVEDRSRDGVCTNACHTFAAGYDFNSLHA
;
A
#
# COMPACT_ATOMS: atom_id res chain seq x y z
N ILE A 1 -0.56 10.93 -20.30
CA ILE A 1 -0.30 11.96 -19.26
C ILE A 1 -1.11 13.23 -19.50
N ALA A 2 -0.85 14.03 -20.55
CA ALA A 2 -1.53 15.32 -20.76
C ALA A 2 -3.07 15.21 -20.82
N ALA A 3 -3.61 14.25 -21.58
CA ALA A 3 -5.05 14.02 -21.68
C ALA A 3 -5.71 13.69 -20.33
N PHE A 4 -5.02 12.95 -19.45
CA PHE A 4 -5.52 12.61 -18.11
C PHE A 4 -5.61 13.87 -17.24
N LYS A 5 -4.52 14.66 -17.17
CA LYS A 5 -4.49 15.91 -16.39
C LYS A 5 -5.57 16.89 -16.85
N GLN A 6 -5.71 17.07 -18.16
CA GLN A 6 -6.76 17.91 -18.74
C GLN A 6 -8.17 17.43 -18.37
N ALA A 7 -8.42 16.12 -18.40
CA ALA A 7 -9.71 15.56 -18.01
C ALA A 7 -10.01 15.81 -16.52
N CYS A 8 -9.02 15.63 -15.63
CA CYS A 8 -9.15 15.94 -14.20
C CYS A 8 -9.48 17.41 -13.96
N GLU A 9 -8.78 18.34 -14.62
CA GLU A 9 -9.04 19.78 -14.53
C GLU A 9 -10.46 20.14 -15.00
N GLN A 10 -10.90 19.58 -16.12
CA GLN A 10 -12.23 19.85 -16.69
C GLN A 10 -13.37 19.31 -15.82
N THR A 11 -13.14 18.21 -15.11
CA THR A 11 -14.14 17.54 -14.27
C THR A 11 -14.03 17.92 -12.79
N GLY A 12 -12.98 18.65 -12.41
CA GLY A 12 -12.77 19.12 -11.04
C GLY A 12 -12.26 18.05 -10.07
N PHE A 13 -11.74 16.93 -10.55
CA PHE A 13 -11.08 15.94 -9.70
C PHE A 13 -9.67 16.43 -9.33
N ARG A 14 -9.47 16.77 -8.06
CA ARG A 14 -8.14 17.10 -7.53
C ARG A 14 -7.34 15.83 -7.26
N PRO A 15 -5.99 15.88 -7.26
CA PRO A 15 -5.14 14.72 -6.99
C PRO A 15 -5.49 13.97 -5.70
N GLU A 16 -5.88 14.68 -4.63
CA GLU A 16 -6.20 14.07 -3.33
C GLU A 16 -7.53 13.29 -3.34
N GLN A 17 -8.32 13.41 -4.40
CA GLN A 17 -9.59 12.70 -4.58
C GLN A 17 -9.44 11.43 -5.44
N ILE A 18 -8.23 11.13 -5.91
CA ILE A 18 -7.93 10.01 -6.80
C ILE A 18 -6.97 9.08 -6.05
N LEU A 19 -7.41 7.83 -5.84
CA LEU A 19 -6.63 6.81 -5.16
C LEU A 19 -6.36 5.64 -6.13
N PRO A 20 -5.28 5.71 -6.92
CA PRO A 20 -4.79 4.56 -7.70
C PRO A 20 -4.56 3.37 -6.78
N HIS A 21 -4.82 2.18 -7.31
CA HIS A 21 -4.50 0.93 -6.63
C HIS A 21 -3.45 0.19 -7.44
N ASP A 22 -2.43 -0.32 -6.77
CA ASP A 22 -1.38 -1.11 -7.40
C ASP A 22 -1.86 -2.49 -7.89
N SER A 23 -1.03 -3.15 -8.68
CA SER A 23 -1.28 -4.50 -9.14
C SER A 23 -1.27 -5.52 -8.00
N TYR A 24 -2.29 -6.39 -7.94
CA TYR A 24 -2.36 -7.52 -7.01
C TYR A 24 -1.21 -8.53 -7.12
N LEU A 25 -0.40 -8.45 -8.19
CA LEU A 25 0.79 -9.29 -8.38
C LEU A 25 1.97 -8.84 -7.52
N ILE A 26 1.96 -7.60 -7.03
CA ILE A 26 3.02 -7.04 -6.19
C ILE A 26 2.91 -7.63 -4.79
N ASN A 27 4.02 -8.18 -4.28
CA ASN A 27 4.14 -8.64 -2.91
C ASN A 27 5.42 -8.05 -2.29
N LEU A 28 5.27 -6.94 -1.57
CA LEU A 28 6.41 -6.24 -0.93
C LEU A 28 6.96 -6.98 0.30
N GLY A 29 6.24 -8.00 0.77
CA GLY A 29 6.66 -8.91 1.85
C GLY A 29 7.19 -10.26 1.36
N HIS A 30 7.45 -10.41 0.05
CA HIS A 30 7.74 -11.71 -0.56
C HIS A 30 9.00 -12.35 0.07
N PRO A 31 8.95 -13.67 0.41
CA PRO A 31 10.09 -14.37 1.02
C PRO A 31 11.27 -14.56 0.06
N GLU A 32 10.99 -14.94 -1.19
CA GLU A 32 12.01 -15.16 -2.22
C GLU A 32 12.55 -13.84 -2.79
N SER A 33 13.87 -13.68 -2.81
CA SER A 33 14.54 -12.44 -3.20
C SER A 33 14.21 -11.98 -4.62
N GLU A 34 14.20 -12.88 -5.61
CA GLU A 34 13.93 -12.51 -7.00
C GLU A 34 12.52 -11.93 -7.17
N ALA A 35 11.52 -12.59 -6.59
CA ALA A 35 10.13 -12.12 -6.63
C ALA A 35 9.91 -10.85 -5.80
N LEU A 36 10.66 -10.67 -4.70
CA LEU A 36 10.67 -9.43 -3.93
C LEU A 36 11.24 -8.26 -4.75
N GLU A 37 12.38 -8.45 -5.41
CA GLU A 37 12.99 -7.42 -6.26
C GLU A 37 12.09 -7.06 -7.45
N ASN A 38 11.44 -8.05 -8.07
CA ASN A 38 10.46 -7.80 -9.12
C ASN A 38 9.26 -6.98 -8.60
N SER A 39 8.78 -7.29 -7.39
CA SER A 39 7.69 -6.54 -6.74
C SER A 39 8.13 -5.11 -6.40
N ARG A 40 9.35 -4.92 -5.91
CA ARG A 40 9.93 -3.59 -5.64
C ARG A 40 10.07 -2.75 -6.90
N ALA A 41 10.57 -3.34 -7.98
CA ALA A 41 10.70 -2.67 -9.26
C ALA A 41 9.33 -2.26 -9.83
N ALA A 42 8.33 -3.15 -9.75
CA ALA A 42 6.97 -2.86 -10.19
C ALA A 42 6.32 -1.75 -9.34
N PHE A 43 6.45 -1.82 -8.00
CA PHE A 43 5.91 -0.80 -7.10
C PHE A 43 6.55 0.57 -7.30
N LEU A 44 7.87 0.61 -7.56
CA LEU A 44 8.55 1.85 -7.92
C LEU A 44 8.02 2.44 -9.24
N ASP A 45 7.81 1.60 -10.27
CA ASP A 45 7.20 2.05 -11.54
C ASP A 45 5.79 2.62 -11.29
N GLU A 46 4.97 1.96 -10.48
CA GLU A 46 3.63 2.44 -10.11
C GLU A 46 3.65 3.81 -9.41
N MET A 47 4.58 4.00 -8.45
CA MET A 47 4.78 5.28 -7.78
C MET A 47 5.24 6.38 -8.77
N GLN A 48 6.20 6.07 -9.65
CA GLN A 48 6.67 7.01 -10.68
C GLN A 48 5.56 7.36 -11.70
N ARG A 49 4.65 6.43 -11.98
CA ARG A 49 3.48 6.69 -12.82
C ARG A 49 2.50 7.64 -12.13
N CYS A 50 2.30 7.49 -10.82
CA CYS A 50 1.51 8.44 -10.03
C CYS A 50 2.10 9.85 -10.11
N GLU A 51 3.42 10.00 -9.94
CA GLU A 51 4.11 11.30 -10.10
C GLU A 51 3.88 11.92 -11.48
N GLN A 52 4.10 11.13 -12.54
CA GLN A 52 3.93 11.58 -13.92
C GLN A 52 2.50 12.06 -14.19
N LEU A 53 1.52 11.36 -13.62
CA LEU A 53 0.10 11.70 -13.70
C LEU A 53 -0.29 12.87 -12.78
N GLY A 54 0.58 13.30 -11.88
CA GLY A 54 0.31 14.37 -10.91
C GLY A 54 -0.59 13.92 -9.76
N LEU A 55 -0.59 12.63 -9.46
CA LEU A 55 -1.33 12.02 -8.35
C LEU A 55 -0.46 12.00 -7.10
N THR A 56 -1.08 12.03 -5.93
CA THR A 56 -0.39 12.20 -4.64
C THR A 56 -0.47 10.98 -3.73
N LEU A 57 -1.21 9.94 -4.14
CA LEU A 57 -1.45 8.73 -3.36
C LEU A 57 -1.25 7.49 -4.25
N LEU A 58 -0.78 6.39 -3.68
CA LEU A 58 -0.85 5.05 -4.27
C LEU A 58 -1.27 4.05 -3.18
N ASN A 59 -2.42 3.41 -3.38
CA ASN A 59 -2.94 2.36 -2.50
C ASN A 59 -2.40 0.99 -2.88
N PHE A 60 -2.07 0.18 -1.89
CA PHE A 60 -1.58 -1.18 -2.10
C PHE A 60 -1.88 -2.09 -0.91
N HIS A 61 -1.92 -3.40 -1.17
CA HIS A 61 -1.91 -4.40 -0.11
C HIS A 61 -0.46 -4.67 0.32
N PRO A 62 -0.15 -4.82 1.64
CA PRO A 62 1.22 -5.04 2.10
C PRO A 62 1.92 -6.25 1.45
N GLY A 63 1.16 -7.33 1.22
CA GLY A 63 1.67 -8.56 0.64
C GLY A 63 1.36 -9.79 1.49
N SER A 64 2.21 -10.81 1.38
CA SER A 64 2.02 -12.13 1.96
C SER A 64 3.34 -12.80 2.28
N HIS A 65 3.43 -13.43 3.45
CA HIS A 65 4.62 -14.16 3.89
C HIS A 65 4.71 -15.58 3.30
N LEU A 66 3.68 -16.00 2.54
CA LEU A 66 3.56 -17.30 1.85
C LEU A 66 3.84 -18.54 2.72
N ASN A 67 3.73 -18.42 4.04
CA ASN A 67 4.13 -19.45 5.02
C ASN A 67 5.62 -19.86 4.96
N ASN A 68 6.48 -19.08 4.31
CA ASN A 68 7.91 -19.39 4.18
C ASN A 68 8.80 -18.58 5.15
N ILE A 69 8.30 -17.44 5.63
CA ILE A 69 8.94 -16.60 6.66
C ILE A 69 7.90 -16.17 7.70
N SER A 70 8.37 -15.63 8.83
CA SER A 70 7.50 -15.08 9.87
C SER A 70 6.76 -13.82 9.41
N GLU A 71 5.63 -13.50 10.05
CA GLU A 71 4.90 -12.26 9.78
C GLU A 71 5.81 -11.03 9.97
N SER A 72 6.53 -10.94 11.09
CA SER A 72 7.43 -9.80 11.37
C SER A 72 8.56 -9.66 10.35
N GLU A 73 9.16 -10.75 9.88
CA GLU A 73 10.17 -10.67 8.80
C GLU A 73 9.56 -10.14 7.49
N SER A 74 8.34 -10.56 7.17
CA SER A 74 7.62 -10.09 5.98
C SER A 74 7.18 -8.63 6.13
N LEU A 75 6.69 -8.20 7.29
CA LEU A 75 6.35 -6.81 7.61
C LEU A 75 7.58 -5.89 7.51
N ALA A 76 8.75 -6.34 8.00
CA ALA A 76 10.00 -5.59 7.86
C ALA A 76 10.41 -5.42 6.38
N LYS A 77 10.24 -6.47 5.54
CA LYS A 77 10.45 -6.38 4.09
C LYS A 77 9.49 -5.40 3.41
N VAL A 78 8.24 -5.34 3.85
CA VAL A 78 7.27 -4.35 3.35
C VAL A 78 7.76 -2.93 3.65
N ALA A 79 8.14 -2.66 4.91
CA ALA A 79 8.64 -1.35 5.30
C ALA A 79 9.92 -0.95 4.54
N GLU A 80 10.87 -1.88 4.38
CA GLU A 80 12.07 -1.67 3.56
C GLU A 80 11.70 -1.32 2.11
N SER A 81 10.75 -2.05 1.52
CA SER A 81 10.30 -1.81 0.14
C SER A 81 9.64 -0.43 -0.02
N ILE A 82 8.87 0.02 0.97
CA ILE A 82 8.30 1.38 1.01
C ILE A 82 9.45 2.41 1.05
N ASN A 83 10.42 2.23 1.96
CA ASN A 83 11.56 3.15 2.08
C ASN A 83 12.36 3.26 0.76
N LEU A 84 12.61 2.13 0.09
CA LEU A 84 13.30 2.11 -1.21
C LEU A 84 12.54 2.88 -2.29
N ALA A 85 11.21 2.77 -2.33
CA ALA A 85 10.39 3.49 -3.29
C ALA A 85 10.29 4.99 -2.96
N LEU A 86 10.10 5.35 -1.69
CA LEU A 86 10.01 6.74 -1.23
C LEU A 86 11.34 7.49 -1.39
N ALA A 87 12.48 6.81 -1.29
CA ALA A 87 13.80 7.40 -1.54
C ALA A 87 14.02 7.76 -3.03
N GLN A 88 13.26 7.16 -3.94
CA GLN A 88 13.40 7.31 -5.39
C GLN A 88 12.23 8.08 -6.03
N THR A 89 11.30 8.59 -5.21
CA THR A 89 10.10 9.31 -5.63
C THR A 89 9.85 10.52 -4.74
N GLN A 90 8.96 11.43 -5.16
CA GLN A 90 8.60 12.68 -4.52
C GLN A 90 7.09 12.92 -4.68
N GLY A 91 6.44 13.44 -3.64
CA GLY A 91 5.05 13.90 -3.70
C GLY A 91 3.96 12.81 -3.74
N VAL A 92 4.33 11.53 -3.85
CA VAL A 92 3.40 10.38 -3.74
C VAL A 92 3.53 9.73 -2.38
N THR A 93 2.39 9.55 -1.71
CA THR A 93 2.24 8.84 -0.43
C THR A 93 1.95 7.36 -0.67
N ALA A 94 2.68 6.48 0.03
CA ALA A 94 2.41 5.05 0.06
C ALA A 94 1.25 4.78 1.04
N VAL A 95 0.09 4.38 0.50
CA VAL A 95 -1.15 4.14 1.27
C VAL A 95 -1.35 2.64 1.48
N ILE A 96 -1.10 2.18 2.70
CA ILE A 96 -1.17 0.76 3.07
C ILE A 96 -2.64 0.39 3.34
N GLU A 97 -3.22 -0.50 2.54
CA GLU A 97 -4.59 -0.99 2.76
C GLU A 97 -4.60 -2.20 3.72
N ASN A 98 -5.55 -2.21 4.67
CA ASN A 98 -5.78 -3.41 5.47
C ASN A 98 -6.41 -4.54 4.63
N THR A 99 -6.11 -5.79 4.94
CA THR A 99 -6.62 -6.95 4.17
C THR A 99 -7.59 -7.79 4.97
N ALA A 100 -8.30 -8.70 4.29
CA ALA A 100 -9.23 -9.62 4.92
C ALA A 100 -8.56 -10.79 5.69
N GLY A 101 -7.22 -10.93 5.60
CA GLY A 101 -6.49 -12.02 6.26
C GLY A 101 -6.70 -13.41 5.64
N GLN A 102 -6.99 -13.48 4.33
CA GLN A 102 -7.12 -14.76 3.64
C GLN A 102 -5.75 -15.40 3.42
N GLY A 103 -5.58 -16.67 3.81
CA GLY A 103 -4.31 -17.38 3.66
C GLY A 103 -3.16 -16.68 4.41
N PRO A 104 -1.94 -16.63 3.86
CA PRO A 104 -0.78 -16.02 4.51
C PRO A 104 -0.64 -14.50 4.24
N THR A 105 -1.75 -13.80 4.05
CA THR A 105 -1.73 -12.34 3.77
C THR A 105 -1.45 -11.52 5.01
N LEU A 106 -0.75 -10.41 4.84
CA LEU A 106 -0.45 -9.43 5.90
C LEU A 106 -1.51 -8.32 5.94
N GLY A 107 -1.40 -7.40 6.91
CA GLY A 107 -2.27 -6.22 6.99
C GLY A 107 -3.68 -6.46 7.49
N TRP A 108 -4.03 -7.68 7.91
CA TRP A 108 -5.36 -7.99 8.44
C TRP A 108 -5.57 -7.50 9.87
N ARG A 109 -4.48 -7.29 10.63
CA ARG A 109 -4.49 -6.60 11.93
C ARG A 109 -4.04 -5.16 11.80
N PHE A 110 -4.63 -4.24 12.54
CA PHE A 110 -4.13 -2.87 12.63
C PHE A 110 -2.70 -2.81 13.18
N GLU A 111 -2.32 -3.77 14.04
CA GLU A 111 -0.96 -3.93 14.54
C GLU A 111 0.05 -4.20 13.43
N HIS A 112 -0.34 -4.91 12.35
CA HIS A 112 0.54 -5.09 11.19
C HIS A 112 0.83 -3.77 10.49
N LEU A 113 -0.21 -2.95 10.31
CA LEU A 113 -0.06 -1.62 9.70
C LEU A 113 0.83 -0.73 10.57
N ALA A 114 0.60 -0.76 11.89
CA ALA A 114 1.41 -0.02 12.85
C ALA A 114 2.88 -0.47 12.83
N GLU A 115 3.18 -1.77 12.73
CA GLU A 115 4.54 -2.31 12.65
C GLU A 115 5.27 -1.90 11.37
N ILE A 116 4.57 -1.91 10.22
CA ILE A 116 5.11 -1.40 8.95
C ILE A 116 5.40 0.09 9.09
N ILE A 117 4.40 0.87 9.48
CA ILE A 117 4.51 2.33 9.66
C ILE A 117 5.70 2.62 10.57
N ALA A 118 5.81 1.97 11.74
CA ALA A 118 6.90 2.15 12.69
C ALA A 118 8.32 1.99 12.10
N GLN A 119 8.48 1.35 10.95
CA GLN A 119 9.75 1.13 10.27
C GLN A 119 9.95 2.00 9.01
N VAL A 120 8.92 2.72 8.56
CA VAL A 120 9.06 3.69 7.45
C VAL A 120 9.84 4.92 7.94
N GLU A 121 10.77 5.41 7.12
CA GLU A 121 11.63 6.56 7.46
C GLU A 121 10.94 7.90 7.20
N ASP A 122 10.34 8.06 6.02
CA ASP A 122 9.64 9.29 5.63
C ASP A 122 8.17 9.27 6.06
N ARG A 123 7.92 9.74 7.28
CA ARG A 123 6.58 9.84 7.89
C ARG A 123 5.64 10.88 7.28
N SER A 124 6.13 11.66 6.32
CA SER A 124 5.27 12.61 5.62
C SER A 124 4.54 11.97 4.44
N ARG A 125 4.93 10.74 4.06
CA ARG A 125 4.46 10.03 2.87
C ARG A 125 4.11 8.56 3.13
N ASP A 126 3.75 8.22 4.38
CA ASP A 126 3.04 6.99 4.72
C ASP A 126 1.58 7.28 5.11
N GLY A 127 0.68 6.40 4.70
CA GLY A 127 -0.74 6.51 4.99
C GLY A 127 -1.41 5.15 5.05
N VAL A 128 -2.67 5.12 5.48
CA VAL A 128 -3.48 3.90 5.57
C VAL A 128 -4.82 4.09 4.86
N CYS A 129 -5.23 3.06 4.12
CA CYS A 129 -6.61 2.90 3.64
C CYS A 129 -7.29 1.81 4.46
N THR A 130 -8.45 2.10 5.04
CA THR A 130 -9.25 1.09 5.75
C THR A 130 -10.42 0.67 4.89
N ASN A 131 -10.34 -0.55 4.37
CA ASN A 131 -11.42 -1.18 3.62
C ASN A 131 -12.39 -1.85 4.60
N ALA A 132 -13.63 -1.38 4.62
CA ALA A 132 -14.66 -1.89 5.53
C ALA A 132 -14.88 -3.41 5.35
N CYS A 133 -14.97 -3.91 4.11
CA CYS A 133 -15.18 -5.33 3.86
C CYS A 133 -14.03 -6.18 4.43
N HIS A 134 -12.79 -5.76 4.20
CA HIS A 134 -11.60 -6.41 4.74
C HIS A 134 -11.57 -6.36 6.27
N THR A 135 -11.86 -5.19 6.84
CA THR A 135 -11.89 -4.96 8.29
C THR A 135 -12.90 -5.88 8.95
N PHE A 136 -14.11 -5.97 8.39
CA PHE A 136 -15.15 -6.87 8.89
C PHE A 136 -14.74 -8.35 8.76
N ALA A 137 -14.24 -8.74 7.58
CA ALA A 137 -13.80 -10.12 7.32
C ALA A 137 -12.62 -10.55 8.22
N ALA A 138 -11.75 -9.61 8.61
CA ALA A 138 -10.64 -9.83 9.55
C ALA A 138 -11.10 -9.94 11.01
N GLY A 139 -12.40 -9.75 11.30
CA GLY A 139 -12.99 -9.94 12.62
C GLY A 139 -13.24 -8.65 13.42
N TYR A 140 -13.03 -7.47 12.85
CA TYR A 140 -13.40 -6.21 13.48
C TYR A 140 -14.89 -5.93 13.26
N ASP A 141 -15.70 -6.13 14.30
CA ASP A 141 -17.14 -5.86 14.24
C ASP A 141 -17.45 -4.38 14.38
N PHE A 142 -18.11 -3.82 13.37
CA PHE A 142 -18.71 -2.49 13.37
C PHE A 142 -20.16 -2.52 12.82
N ASN A 143 -20.80 -3.69 12.84
CA ASN A 143 -22.19 -3.87 12.44
C ASN A 143 -23.19 -3.57 13.57
N SER A 144 -22.71 -3.30 14.78
CA SER A 144 -23.54 -2.91 15.92
C SER A 144 -23.24 -1.46 16.35
N LEU A 145 -24.29 -0.65 16.48
CA LEU A 145 -24.22 0.62 17.19
C LEU A 145 -24.15 0.31 18.68
N HIS A 146 -22.95 0.24 19.26
CA HIS A 146 -22.81 0.37 20.70
C HIS A 146 -22.99 1.85 21.07
N ALA A 147 -24.21 2.19 21.50
CA ALA A 147 -24.55 3.46 22.15
C ALA A 147 -24.06 3.51 23.60
#